data_AF-A0A1V6RLB1-F1
#
_entry.id   AF-A0A1V6RLB1-F1
#
_cell.length_a   1.000
_cell.length_b   1.000
_cell.length_c   1.000
_cell.angle_alpha   90.00
_cell.angle_beta   90.00
_cell.angle_gamma   90.00
#
_symmetry.space_group_name_H-M   'P 1'
#
loop_
_entity.id
_entity.type
_entity.pdbx_description
1 polymer ?
#
loop_
_entity_poly.entity_id
_entity_poly.type
_entity_poly.pdbx_seq_one_letter_code
_entity_poly.pdbx_strand_id
1 'polypeptide(L)'
;MPFITGNTSLPIPERLKALQTAFFAPNHDSHIWIDGWHPDVLAMEHAAVQAYGSLASHWGGANTTQVLELIPADDPFQPKAQWNVTADLYPNRATSKVIADASHALFPEQGNAVLEAVLPWLNQQSSHI
;
A
#
# COMPACT_ATOMS: atom_id res chain seq x y z
N MET A 1 -6.01 -3.67 -12.02
CA MET A 1 -6.99 -4.77 -11.88
C MET A 1 -8.10 -4.59 -10.81
N PRO A 2 -8.22 -3.48 -10.03
CA PRO A 2 -9.32 -3.32 -9.07
C PRO A 2 -10.72 -3.54 -9.65
N PHE A 3 -10.96 -3.08 -10.88
CA PHE A 3 -12.24 -3.23 -11.57
C PHE A 3 -12.62 -4.68 -11.92
N ILE A 4 -11.66 -5.62 -11.93
CA ILE A 4 -11.98 -7.04 -12.17
C ILE A 4 -12.24 -7.73 -10.83
N THR A 5 -11.35 -7.56 -9.84
CA THR A 5 -11.58 -8.15 -8.51
C THR A 5 -12.87 -7.64 -7.86
N GLY A 6 -13.15 -6.35 -8.00
CA GLY A 6 -14.31 -5.70 -7.42
C GLY A 6 -15.61 -5.90 -8.19
N ASN A 7 -15.59 -6.49 -9.39
CA ASN A 7 -16.81 -6.72 -10.16
C ASN A 7 -17.54 -7.96 -9.65
N THR A 8 -18.54 -7.75 -8.79
CA THR A 8 -19.35 -8.81 -8.16
C THR A 8 -20.19 -9.62 -9.14
N SER A 9 -20.32 -9.19 -10.40
CA SER A 9 -21.01 -9.94 -11.46
C SER A 9 -20.10 -10.96 -12.16
N LEU A 10 -18.77 -10.91 -11.94
CA LEU A 10 -17.82 -11.88 -12.51
C LEU A 10 -17.71 -13.16 -11.66
N PRO A 11 -17.35 -14.30 -12.26
CA PRO A 11 -17.07 -15.53 -11.52
C PRO A 11 -15.95 -15.35 -10.49
N ILE A 12 -16.11 -15.96 -9.31
CA ILE A 12 -15.12 -15.93 -8.23
C ILE A 12 -13.69 -16.28 -8.70
N PRO A 13 -13.46 -17.33 -9.52
CA PRO A 13 -12.09 -17.66 -9.96
C PRO A 13 -11.41 -16.55 -10.77
N GLU A 14 -12.16 -15.80 -11.56
CA GLU A 14 -11.64 -14.68 -12.34
C GLU A 14 -11.27 -13.51 -11.42
N ARG A 15 -12.16 -13.19 -10.49
CA ARG A 15 -11.96 -12.15 -9.48
C ARG A 15 -10.75 -12.46 -8.60
N LEU A 16 -10.63 -13.69 -8.11
CA LEU A 16 -9.49 -14.16 -7.30
C LEU A 16 -8.17 -14.07 -8.05
N LYS A 17 -8.13 -14.47 -9.34
CA LYS A 17 -6.92 -14.34 -10.14
C LYS A 17 -6.46 -12.87 -10.26
N ALA A 18 -7.42 -11.97 -10.47
CA ALA A 18 -7.14 -10.54 -10.52
C ALA A 18 -6.72 -9.97 -9.16
N LEU A 19 -7.36 -10.42 -8.08
CA LEU A 19 -7.06 -10.05 -6.71
C LEU A 19 -5.63 -10.46 -6.33
N GLN A 20 -5.29 -11.73 -6.54
CA GLN A 20 -3.95 -12.26 -6.28
C GLN A 20 -2.89 -11.45 -7.03
N THR A 21 -3.10 -11.21 -8.33
CA THR A 21 -2.11 -10.53 -9.18
C THR A 21 -1.87 -9.08 -8.73
N ALA A 22 -2.88 -8.39 -8.23
CA ALA A 22 -2.78 -6.96 -7.92
C ALA A 22 -2.48 -6.68 -6.46
N PHE A 23 -2.90 -7.55 -5.53
CA PHE A 23 -2.93 -7.20 -4.12
C PHE A 23 -2.12 -8.13 -3.22
N PHE A 24 -1.75 -9.34 -3.66
CA PHE A 24 -1.11 -10.34 -2.81
C PHE A 24 0.21 -10.84 -3.41
N ALA A 25 1.19 -11.08 -2.54
CA ALA A 25 2.43 -11.74 -2.88
C ALA A 25 2.18 -13.21 -3.29
N PRO A 26 3.11 -13.83 -4.05
CA PRO A 26 2.96 -15.22 -4.45
C PRO A 26 2.77 -16.16 -3.24
N ASN A 27 1.80 -17.07 -3.33
CA ASN A 27 1.45 -18.06 -2.30
C ASN A 27 0.73 -17.52 -1.04
N HIS A 28 0.35 -16.23 -1.01
CA HIS A 28 -0.50 -15.68 0.05
C HIS A 28 -1.98 -15.88 -0.28
N ASP A 29 -2.80 -16.09 0.75
CA ASP A 29 -4.23 -16.39 0.58
C ASP A 29 -5.05 -15.13 0.28
N SER A 30 -5.35 -14.90 -1.00
CA SER A 30 -6.19 -13.78 -1.43
C SER A 30 -7.69 -13.94 -1.14
N HIS A 31 -8.17 -15.12 -0.74
CA HIS A 31 -9.60 -15.33 -0.46
C HIS A 31 -10.11 -14.44 0.66
N ILE A 32 -9.23 -14.01 1.57
CA ILE A 32 -9.59 -13.13 2.70
C ILE A 32 -10.13 -11.77 2.26
N TRP A 33 -9.87 -11.35 1.01
CA TRP A 33 -10.30 -10.06 0.43
C TRP A 33 -11.29 -10.22 -0.74
N ILE A 34 -11.88 -11.41 -0.96
CA ILE A 34 -12.77 -11.63 -2.11
C ILE A 34 -14.15 -10.97 -1.93
N ASP A 35 -14.57 -10.74 -0.69
CA ASP A 35 -15.86 -10.16 -0.34
C ASP A 35 -15.72 -8.68 0.08
N GLY A 36 -16.85 -7.98 0.24
CA GLY A 36 -16.88 -6.58 0.72
C GLY A 36 -16.61 -5.51 -0.35
N TRP A 37 -16.56 -5.89 -1.63
CA TRP A 37 -16.36 -4.95 -2.73
C TRP A 37 -17.63 -4.14 -3.05
N HIS A 38 -17.45 -2.84 -3.31
CA HIS A 38 -18.51 -1.92 -3.75
C HIS A 38 -18.14 -1.31 -5.12
N PRO A 39 -18.56 -1.92 -6.25
CA PRO A 39 -18.14 -1.50 -7.60
C PRO A 39 -18.44 -0.03 -7.92
N ASP A 40 -19.60 0.47 -7.47
CA ASP A 40 -20.01 1.85 -7.72
C ASP A 40 -19.09 2.85 -6.99
N VAL A 41 -18.68 2.52 -5.76
CA VAL A 41 -17.75 3.35 -4.98
C VAL A 41 -16.37 3.35 -5.64
N LEU A 42 -15.87 2.18 -6.07
CA LEU A 42 -14.61 2.08 -6.81
C LEU A 42 -14.63 2.94 -8.09
N ALA A 43 -15.75 2.94 -8.82
CA ALA A 43 -15.91 3.77 -10.01
C ALA A 43 -15.89 5.27 -9.67
N MET A 44 -16.55 5.66 -8.58
CA MET A 44 -16.55 7.04 -8.07
C MET A 44 -15.14 7.50 -7.66
N GLU A 45 -14.42 6.70 -6.88
CA GLU A 45 -13.04 6.99 -6.44
C GLU A 45 -12.10 7.16 -7.64
N HIS A 46 -12.19 6.26 -8.62
CA HIS A 46 -11.39 6.35 -9.84
C HIS A 46 -11.74 7.62 -10.64
N ALA A 47 -13.03 7.95 -10.81
CA ALA A 47 -13.45 9.16 -11.50
C ALA A 47 -12.95 10.43 -10.80
N ALA A 48 -12.93 10.44 -9.46
CA ALA A 48 -12.36 11.55 -8.69
C ALA A 48 -10.87 11.73 -8.98
N VAL A 49 -10.07 10.66 -8.93
CA VAL A 49 -8.64 10.73 -9.26
C VAL A 49 -8.40 11.28 -10.67
N GLN A 50 -9.19 10.84 -11.66
CA GLN A 50 -9.09 11.36 -13.03
C GLN A 50 -9.46 12.84 -13.14
N ALA A 51 -10.47 13.31 -12.38
CA ALA A 51 -10.90 14.70 -12.40
C ALA A 51 -9.90 15.65 -11.70
N TYR A 52 -9.26 15.20 -10.61
CA TYR A 52 -8.33 16.03 -9.82
C TYR A 52 -6.89 15.98 -10.32
N GLY A 53 -6.48 14.93 -11.03
CA GLY A 53 -5.10 14.78 -11.52
C GLY A 53 -4.10 14.50 -10.39
N SER A 54 -2.88 15.03 -10.51
CA SER A 54 -1.80 14.74 -9.54
C SER A 54 -2.03 15.43 -8.20
N LEU A 55 -2.02 14.65 -7.12
CA LEU A 55 -2.04 15.14 -5.74
C LEU A 55 -0.63 15.28 -5.13
N ALA A 56 0.43 15.15 -5.93
CA ALA A 56 1.81 15.15 -5.43
C ALA A 56 2.15 16.41 -4.61
N SER A 57 1.65 17.59 -5.01
CA SER A 57 1.82 18.84 -4.25
C SER A 57 1.11 18.87 -2.89
N HIS A 58 0.12 17.99 -2.70
CA HIS A 58 -0.65 17.85 -1.45
C HIS A 58 -0.10 16.72 -0.56
N TRP A 59 0.72 15.82 -1.11
CA TRP A 59 1.33 14.71 -0.37
C TRP A 59 2.57 15.12 0.43
N GLY A 60 3.01 16.36 0.31
CA GLY A 60 4.07 16.91 1.16
C GLY A 60 3.58 16.99 2.59
N GLY A 61 3.96 16.02 3.41
CA GLY A 61 3.65 15.99 4.84
C GLY A 61 4.02 17.31 5.53
N ALA A 62 3.33 17.64 6.61
CA ALA A 62 3.59 18.85 7.41
C ALA A 62 5.09 19.07 7.63
N ASN A 63 5.62 20.29 7.47
CA ASN A 63 7.06 20.58 7.31
C ASN A 63 8.03 20.05 8.39
N THR A 64 7.56 19.49 9.51
CA THR A 64 8.42 19.05 10.63
C THR A 64 8.28 17.60 11.12
N THR A 65 7.29 16.81 10.71
CA THR A 65 6.99 15.50 11.35
C THR A 65 7.83 14.31 10.82
N GLN A 66 8.37 13.47 11.69
CA GLN A 66 9.09 12.26 11.26
C GLN A 66 8.18 11.30 10.49
N VAL A 67 8.69 10.67 9.42
CA VAL A 67 7.93 9.77 8.52
C VAL A 67 8.62 8.41 8.42
N LEU A 68 7.85 7.35 8.58
CA LEU A 68 8.26 5.99 8.26
C LEU A 68 7.48 5.54 7.03
N GLU A 69 8.20 5.18 5.97
CA GLU A 69 7.65 4.55 4.77
C GLU A 69 7.88 3.03 4.86
N LEU A 70 6.82 2.25 4.78
CA LEU A 70 6.89 0.79 4.66
C LEU A 70 6.61 0.43 3.20
N ILE A 71 7.52 -0.30 2.57
CA ILE A 71 7.47 -0.67 1.16
C ILE A 71 7.28 -2.19 1.07
N PRO A 72 6.13 -2.70 0.62
CA PRO A 72 5.99 -4.12 0.34
C PRO A 72 6.80 -4.49 -0.92
N ALA A 73 7.65 -5.51 -0.82
CA ALA A 73 8.62 -5.82 -1.86
C ALA A 73 7.99 -6.26 -3.20
N ASP A 74 6.79 -6.83 -3.14
CA ASP A 74 6.06 -7.41 -4.27
C ASP A 74 4.79 -6.60 -4.63
N ASP A 75 4.68 -5.34 -4.19
CA ASP A 75 3.54 -4.47 -4.56
C ASP A 75 3.69 -3.95 -6.01
N PRO A 76 2.80 -4.34 -6.95
CA PRO A 76 2.85 -3.86 -8.32
C PRO A 76 2.48 -2.37 -8.46
N PHE A 77 1.85 -1.76 -7.46
CA PHE A 77 1.50 -0.34 -7.43
C PHE A 77 2.66 0.55 -6.97
N GLN A 78 3.70 -0.02 -6.32
CA GLN A 78 4.92 0.68 -5.96
C GLN A 78 6.16 0.02 -6.60
N PRO A 79 6.38 0.21 -7.92
CA PRO A 79 7.52 -0.38 -8.61
C PRO A 79 8.85 0.11 -8.01
N LYS A 80 9.91 -0.71 -8.12
CA LYS A 80 11.24 -0.44 -7.53
C LYS A 80 11.83 0.94 -7.86
N ALA A 81 11.54 1.50 -9.03
CA ALA A 81 11.98 2.82 -9.42
C ALA A 81 11.36 3.97 -8.59
N GLN A 82 10.29 3.68 -7.84
CA GLN A 82 9.59 4.58 -6.93
C GLN A 82 9.86 4.27 -5.46
N TRP A 83 10.75 3.32 -5.16
CA TRP A 83 11.17 3.07 -3.79
C TRP A 83 12.00 4.24 -3.28
N ASN A 84 11.86 4.54 -1.99
CA ASN A 84 12.54 5.63 -1.30
C ASN A 84 12.18 7.04 -1.79
N VAL A 85 11.19 7.22 -2.68
CA VAL A 85 10.76 8.57 -3.13
C VAL A 85 10.50 9.48 -1.93
N THR A 86 9.89 8.96 -0.87
CA THR A 86 9.65 9.71 0.37
C THR A 86 10.95 10.06 1.10
N ALA A 87 11.89 9.12 1.24
CA ALA A 87 13.18 9.36 1.87
C ALA A 87 14.09 10.30 1.05
N ASP A 88 14.02 10.24 -0.28
CA ASP A 88 14.76 11.12 -1.18
C ASP A 88 14.23 12.56 -1.13
N LEU A 89 12.91 12.73 -1.02
CA LEU A 89 12.28 14.04 -0.85
C LEU A 89 12.55 14.65 0.53
N TYR A 90 12.66 13.82 1.58
CA TYR A 90 12.75 14.26 2.97
C TYR A 90 13.87 13.57 3.77
N PRO A 91 15.14 13.68 3.35
CA PRO A 91 16.25 12.87 3.88
C PRO A 91 16.53 13.06 5.38
N ASN A 92 16.11 14.19 5.95
CA ASN A 92 16.33 14.49 7.38
C ASN A 92 15.25 13.92 8.31
N ARG A 93 14.16 13.38 7.76
CA ARG A 93 12.96 13.04 8.55
C ARG A 93 12.18 11.82 8.05
N ALA A 94 12.44 11.36 6.84
CA ALA A 94 11.84 10.17 6.29
C ALA A 94 12.83 8.99 6.35
N THR A 95 12.33 7.83 6.70
CA THR A 95 13.06 6.56 6.65
C THR A 95 12.20 5.54 5.94
N SER A 96 12.77 4.82 4.97
CA SER A 96 12.07 3.76 4.25
C SER A 96 12.53 2.38 4.72
N LYS A 97 11.58 1.45 4.84
CA LYS A 97 11.82 0.04 5.20
C LYS A 97 11.08 -0.86 4.22
N VAL A 98 11.83 -1.74 3.57
CA VAL A 98 11.25 -2.76 2.68
C VAL A 98 10.83 -3.96 3.50
N ILE A 99 9.60 -4.43 3.30
CA ILE A 99 9.03 -5.64 3.89
C ILE A 99 8.97 -6.70 2.80
N ALA A 100 9.74 -7.77 2.96
CA ALA A 100 9.78 -8.89 2.02
C ALA A 100 8.52 -9.75 2.12
N ASP A 101 8.23 -10.53 1.06
CA ASP A 101 7.13 -11.51 1.03
C ASP A 101 5.77 -10.87 1.34
N ALA A 102 5.54 -9.68 0.78
CA ALA A 102 4.31 -8.89 0.87
C ALA A 102 4.10 -8.04 -0.37
N SER A 103 2.84 -7.89 -0.76
CA SER A 103 2.34 -7.00 -1.79
C SER A 103 1.43 -5.94 -1.17
N HIS A 104 0.44 -5.45 -1.92
CA HIS A 104 -0.46 -4.38 -1.47
C HIS A 104 -1.22 -4.71 -0.16
N ALA A 105 -1.49 -6.00 0.08
CA ALA A 105 -2.11 -6.52 1.30
C ALA A 105 -1.11 -6.67 2.47
N LEU A 106 -0.20 -5.71 2.63
CA LEU A 106 0.92 -5.73 3.57
C LEU A 106 0.58 -6.23 4.98
N PHE A 107 -0.50 -5.73 5.58
CA PHE A 107 -0.86 -6.07 6.96
C PHE A 107 -1.34 -7.52 7.12
N PRO A 108 -2.29 -8.02 6.31
CA PRO A 108 -2.64 -9.44 6.29
C PRO A 108 -1.46 -10.37 6.00
N GLU A 109 -0.52 -9.97 5.14
CA GLU A 109 0.58 -10.84 4.69
C GLU A 109 1.75 -10.87 5.68
N GLN A 110 2.13 -9.70 6.21
CA GLN A 110 3.39 -9.54 6.97
C GLN A 110 3.22 -8.69 8.24
N GLY A 111 2.12 -8.88 8.97
CA GLY A 111 1.85 -8.13 10.20
C GLY A 111 2.99 -8.14 11.22
N ASN A 112 3.68 -9.28 11.42
CA ASN A 112 4.83 -9.37 12.33
C ASN A 112 6.02 -8.53 11.84
N ALA A 113 6.38 -8.62 10.55
CA ALA A 113 7.49 -7.85 9.99
C ALA A 113 7.19 -6.34 10.01
N VAL A 114 5.93 -5.95 9.83
CA VAL A 114 5.47 -4.57 10.03
C VAL A 114 5.71 -4.12 11.48
N LEU A 115 5.33 -4.92 12.47
CA LEU A 115 5.57 -4.58 13.88
C LEU A 115 7.06 -4.46 14.20
N GLU A 116 7.88 -5.38 13.69
CA GLU A 116 9.33 -5.35 13.83
C GLU A 116 9.97 -4.10 13.19
N ALA A 117 9.39 -3.57 12.12
CA ALA A 117 9.83 -2.32 11.51
C ALA A 117 9.35 -1.08 12.29
N VAL A 118 8.11 -1.08 12.77
CA VAL A 118 7.46 0.09 13.39
C VAL A 118 7.90 0.32 14.83
N LEU A 119 7.98 -0.72 15.67
CA LEU A 119 8.24 -0.55 17.10
C LEU A 119 9.60 0.10 17.41
N PRO A 120 10.73 -0.32 16.79
CA PRO A 120 12.01 0.36 16.99
C PRO A 120 11.98 1.82 16.54
N TRP A 121 11.27 2.11 15.44
CA TRP A 121 11.14 3.47 14.94
C TRP A 121 10.36 4.36 15.91
N LEU A 122 9.24 3.87 16.46
CA LEU A 122 8.46 4.59 17.47
C LEU A 122 9.28 4.88 18.74
N ASN A 123 10.06 3.90 19.24
CA ASN A 123 10.92 4.09 20.41
C ASN A 123 11.94 5.21 20.22
N GLN A 124 12.49 5.36 19.00
CA GLN A 124 13.38 6.47 18.67
C GLN A 124 12.64 7.81 18.71
N GLN A 125 11.40 7.88 18.21
CA GLN A 125 10.62 9.12 18.21
C GLN A 125 10.25 9.57 19.62
N SER A 126 9.89 8.65 20.51
CA SER A 126 9.56 8.96 21.90
C SER A 126 10.75 9.44 22.73
N SER A 127 11.99 9.17 22.28
CA SER A 127 13.21 9.64 22.94
C SER A 127 13.55 11.11 22.62
N HIS A 128 12.81 11.73 21.69
CA HIS A 128 12.97 13.14 21.30
C HIS A 128 11.96 14.08 21.99
N ILE A 129 11.20 13.57 22.97
CA ILE A 129 10.27 14.33 23.81
C ILE A 129 10.97 14.76 25.10
#